data_AF-A0A2D5UKE4-F1
#
_entry.id   AF-A0A2D5UKE4-F1
#
_cell.length_a   1.000
_cell.length_b   1.000
_cell.length_c   1.000
_cell.angle_alpha   90.00
_cell.angle_beta   90.00
_cell.angle_gamma   90.00
#
_symmetry.space_group_name_H-M   'P 1'
#
loop_
_entity.id
_entity.type
_entity.pdbx_description
1 polymer ?
#
loop_
_entity_poly.entity_id
_entity_poly.type
_entity_poly.pdbx_seq_one_letter_code
_entity_poly.pdbx_strand_id
1 'polypeptide(L)'
;MKKVNILLILIAIISFSGYASDSTNIKKDRYNKSLRFFYQAGKVLPTNDFLKGDNKSGKPIDYFQSFSLQYGIETDGRKLWQQLYGYPTWGFAFYTVNFFNLDELGTPSAIYTFINAPIIKRFNRWSINYEVGFGLTYNWKPFDLKTNPYQYAIGSYNTASLMPD
;
A
#
# COMPACT_ATOMS: atom_id res chain seq x y z
N MET A 1 32.64 24.65 -21.06
CA MET A 1 31.19 24.43 -20.80
C MET A 1 30.93 22.94 -20.87
N LYS A 2 30.64 22.28 -19.73
CA LYS A 2 30.41 20.82 -19.67
C LYS A 2 28.98 20.51 -20.12
N LYS A 3 28.83 19.68 -21.16
CA LYS A 3 27.54 19.13 -21.58
C LYS A 3 27.14 18.03 -20.60
N VAL A 4 25.95 18.15 -20.01
CA VAL A 4 25.32 17.10 -19.20
C VAL A 4 24.36 16.36 -20.11
N ASN A 5 24.64 15.08 -20.38
CA ASN A 5 23.72 14.20 -21.10
C ASN A 5 22.80 13.52 -20.08
N ILE A 6 21.50 13.85 -20.14
CA ILE A 6 20.46 13.20 -19.33
C ILE A 6 19.99 11.97 -20.10
N LEU A 7 20.26 10.78 -19.56
CA LEU A 7 19.78 9.51 -20.10
C LEU A 7 18.41 9.19 -19.49
N LEU A 8 17.38 9.15 -20.33
CA LEU A 8 16.00 8.85 -19.96
C LEU A 8 15.74 7.36 -20.22
N ILE A 9 15.62 6.55 -19.16
CA ILE A 9 15.31 5.12 -19.27
C ILE A 9 13.79 4.95 -19.31
N LEU A 10 13.27 4.54 -20.46
CA LEU A 10 11.86 4.19 -20.67
C LEU A 10 11.66 2.72 -20.24
N ILE A 11 10.96 2.49 -19.13
CA ILE A 11 10.55 1.14 -18.71
C ILE A 11 9.21 0.84 -19.40
N ALA A 12 9.24 -0.05 -20.39
CA ALA A 12 8.04 -0.56 -21.06
C ALA A 12 7.31 -1.56 -20.14
N ILE A 13 6.14 -1.18 -19.64
CA ILE A 13 5.24 -2.08 -18.90
C ILE A 13 4.46 -2.90 -19.95
N ILE A 14 4.83 -4.17 -20.11
CA ILE A 14 4.06 -5.11 -20.93
C ILE A 14 2.90 -5.62 -20.09
N SER A 15 1.71 -5.08 -20.29
CA SER A 15 0.47 -5.58 -19.67
C SER A 15 -0.01 -6.82 -20.42
N PHE A 16 0.19 -8.00 -19.84
CA PHE A 16 -0.39 -9.25 -20.34
C PHE A 16 -1.79 -9.42 -19.75
N SER A 17 -2.84 -8.99 -20.47
CA SER A 17 -4.23 -9.29 -20.08
C SER A 17 -4.64 -10.63 -20.66
N GLY A 18 -4.49 -11.71 -19.89
CA GLY A 18 -5.06 -13.01 -20.23
C GLY A 18 -6.55 -13.04 -19.89
N TYR A 19 -7.42 -12.96 -20.90
CA TYR A 19 -8.85 -13.24 -20.74
C TYR A 19 -9.08 -14.75 -20.92
N ALA A 20 -9.42 -15.45 -19.83
CA ALA A 20 -9.96 -16.80 -19.90
C ALA A 20 -11.49 -16.69 -19.92
N SER A 21 -12.12 -16.97 -21.07
CA SER A 21 -13.57 -17.08 -21.21
C SER A 21 -13.97 -18.55 -21.30
N ASP A 22 -14.62 -19.05 -20.25
CA ASP A 22 -15.23 -20.39 -20.23
C ASP A 22 -16.70 -20.30 -20.67
N SER A 23 -17.11 -21.16 -21.59
CA SER A 23 -18.33 -21.05 -22.43
C SER A 23 -19.53 -21.81 -21.86
N THR A 24 -19.87 -21.61 -20.59
CA THR A 24 -21.13 -22.13 -20.03
C THR A 24 -22.02 -21.01 -19.50
N ASN A 25 -23.21 -20.87 -20.11
CA ASN A 25 -24.25 -19.91 -19.76
C ASN A 25 -24.88 -20.27 -18.40
N ILE A 26 -24.21 -19.86 -17.32
CA ILE A 26 -24.84 -19.72 -16.01
C ILE A 26 -24.91 -18.21 -15.78
N LYS A 27 -26.12 -17.62 -15.73
CA LYS A 27 -26.33 -16.26 -15.21
C LYS A 27 -25.90 -16.25 -13.74
N LYS A 28 -24.58 -16.13 -13.51
CA LYS A 28 -24.01 -16.06 -12.18
C LYS A 28 -23.78 -14.60 -11.90
N ASP A 29 -24.59 -14.12 -10.98
CA ASP A 29 -24.68 -12.77 -10.42
C ASP A 29 -23.37 -12.38 -9.68
N ARG A 30 -22.24 -12.42 -10.39
CA ARG A 30 -20.89 -12.26 -9.82
C ARG A 30 -20.52 -10.79 -9.87
N TYR A 31 -20.12 -10.25 -8.72
CA TYR A 31 -19.36 -9.00 -8.67
C TYR A 31 -18.10 -9.14 -9.52
N ASN A 32 -17.72 -8.06 -10.21
CA ASN A 32 -16.43 -7.98 -10.87
C ASN A 32 -15.32 -8.00 -9.80
N LYS A 33 -14.21 -8.62 -10.16
CA LYS A 33 -13.05 -8.78 -9.29
C LYS A 33 -11.86 -8.11 -9.95
N SER A 34 -11.11 -7.34 -9.18
CA SER A 34 -9.91 -6.67 -9.64
C SER A 34 -8.72 -7.10 -8.80
N LEU A 35 -7.56 -7.10 -9.44
CA LEU A 35 -6.28 -7.30 -8.78
C LEU A 35 -5.44 -6.06 -9.05
N ARG A 36 -4.95 -5.41 -8.00
CA ARG A 36 -4.14 -4.19 -8.09
C ARG A 36 -2.80 -4.41 -7.44
N PHE A 37 -1.78 -3.87 -8.08
CA PHE A 37 -0.40 -3.97 -7.66
C PHE A 37 0.15 -2.56 -7.47
N PHE A 38 0.78 -2.33 -6.32
CA PHE A 38 1.39 -1.05 -5.99
C PHE A 38 2.84 -1.27 -5.57
N TYR A 39 3.72 -0.44 -6.12
CA TYR A 39 5.09 -0.31 -5.68
C TYR A 39 5.33 1.15 -5.36
N GLN A 40 5.76 1.43 -4.13
CA GLN A 40 6.03 2.79 -3.68
C GLN A 40 7.48 2.90 -3.23
N ALA A 41 8.10 4.02 -3.54
CA ALA A 41 9.45 4.35 -3.11
C ALA A 41 9.48 5.83 -2.78
N GLY A 42 9.97 6.19 -1.60
CA GLY A 42 9.83 7.55 -1.12
C GLY A 42 10.82 7.90 -0.03
N LYS A 43 10.89 9.19 0.29
CA LYS A 43 11.70 9.66 1.40
C LYS A 43 10.93 9.60 2.72
N VAL A 44 11.62 9.19 3.77
CA VAL A 44 11.14 9.28 5.14
C VAL A 44 11.52 10.65 5.68
N LEU A 45 10.55 11.37 6.22
CA LEU A 45 10.80 12.67 6.82
C LEU A 45 11.49 12.48 8.19
N PRO A 46 12.62 13.16 8.45
CA PRO A 46 13.39 12.97 9.69
C PRO A 46 12.74 13.73 10.86
N THR A 47 11.61 13.22 11.34
CA THR A 47 10.79 13.87 12.38
C THR A 47 11.33 13.70 13.80
N ASN A 48 12.13 12.66 14.04
CA ASN A 48 12.75 12.38 15.33
C ASN A 48 14.25 12.07 15.16
N ASP A 49 15.00 12.04 16.25
CA ASP A 49 16.46 11.87 16.21
C ASP A 49 16.88 10.46 15.75
N PHE A 50 16.05 9.45 16.04
CA PHE A 50 16.22 8.08 15.54
C PHE A 50 16.25 8.03 14.01
N LEU A 51 15.33 8.74 13.36
CA LEU A 51 15.27 8.87 11.90
C LEU A 51 16.39 9.75 11.34
N LYS A 52 16.89 10.73 12.10
CA LYS A 52 18.04 11.57 11.68
C LYS A 52 19.38 10.85 11.72
N GLY A 53 19.47 9.72 12.41
CA GLY A 53 20.68 8.91 12.49
C GLY A 53 21.21 8.66 13.90
N ASP A 54 20.49 9.09 14.95
CA ASP A 54 20.73 8.63 16.32
C ASP A 54 20.16 7.22 16.51
N ASN A 55 20.75 6.28 15.79
CA ASN A 55 20.36 4.88 15.72
C ASN A 55 21.62 4.00 15.64
N LYS A 56 21.44 2.69 15.76
CA LYS A 56 22.57 1.75 15.79
C LYS A 56 23.43 1.81 14.53
N SER A 57 22.85 2.16 13.38
CA SER A 57 23.57 2.30 12.11
C SER A 57 24.39 3.60 12.04
N GLY A 58 24.07 4.60 12.86
CA GLY A 58 24.65 5.94 12.79
C GLY A 58 24.28 6.69 11.50
N LYS A 59 23.20 6.27 10.82
CA LYS A 59 22.79 6.77 9.50
C LYS A 59 21.34 7.20 9.52
N PRO A 60 20.97 8.30 8.84
CA PRO A 60 19.58 8.69 8.72
C PRO A 60 18.76 7.60 8.02
N ILE A 61 17.54 7.37 8.51
CA ILE A 61 16.53 6.54 7.85
C ILE A 61 15.67 7.49 7.02
N ASP A 62 16.11 7.76 5.79
CA ASP A 62 15.54 8.80 4.94
C ASP A 62 14.85 8.26 3.69
N TYR A 63 14.77 6.93 3.55
CA TYR A 63 14.22 6.27 2.37
C TYR A 63 13.48 4.97 2.72
N PHE A 64 12.41 4.69 2.00
CA PHE A 64 11.66 3.44 2.11
C PHE A 64 11.23 2.93 0.73
N GLN A 65 10.98 1.62 0.67
CA GLN A 65 10.30 0.97 -0.43
C GLN A 65 9.17 0.10 0.10
N SER A 66 8.04 0.08 -0.58
CA SER A 66 6.91 -0.75 -0.21
C SER A 66 6.27 -1.41 -1.42
N PHE A 67 5.56 -2.49 -1.12
CA PHE A 67 4.81 -3.27 -2.06
C PHE A 67 3.42 -3.53 -1.50
N SER A 68 2.39 -3.40 -2.33
CA SER A 68 1.05 -3.83 -1.98
C SER A 68 0.39 -4.62 -3.09
N LEU A 69 -0.31 -5.68 -2.70
CA LEU A 69 -1.16 -6.46 -3.57
C LEU A 69 -2.58 -6.41 -3.01
N GLN A 70 -3.52 -5.88 -3.79
CA GLN A 70 -4.90 -5.72 -3.39
C GLN A 70 -5.82 -6.57 -4.27
N TYR A 71 -6.69 -7.34 -3.63
CA TYR A 71 -7.78 -8.07 -4.26
C TYR A 71 -9.11 -7.38 -3.98
N GLY A 72 -9.70 -6.77 -5.00
CA GLY A 72 -10.91 -5.97 -4.92
C GLY A 72 -12.15 -6.67 -5.48
N ILE A 73 -13.30 -6.37 -4.89
CA ILE A 73 -14.63 -6.75 -5.35
C ILE A 73 -15.38 -5.45 -5.67
N GLU A 74 -15.68 -5.24 -6.94
CA GLU A 74 -16.40 -4.06 -7.42
C GLU A 74 -17.89 -4.27 -7.22
N THR A 75 -18.54 -3.32 -6.56
CA THR A 75 -19.98 -3.41 -6.29
C THR A 75 -20.81 -2.90 -7.47
N ASP A 76 -22.02 -3.43 -7.62
CA ASP A 76 -22.91 -3.16 -8.77
C ASP A 76 -24.22 -2.47 -8.38
N GLY A 77 -24.44 -2.20 -7.08
CA GLY A 77 -25.61 -1.47 -6.62
C GLY A 77 -26.78 -2.33 -6.17
N ARG A 78 -26.66 -3.66 -6.16
CA ARG A 78 -27.72 -4.56 -5.70
C ARG A 78 -28.08 -4.37 -4.23
N LYS A 79 -27.17 -3.84 -3.41
CA LYS A 79 -27.42 -3.53 -1.99
C LYS A 79 -27.54 -2.02 -1.77
N LEU A 80 -28.42 -1.60 -0.86
CA LEU A 80 -28.67 -0.18 -0.54
C LEU A 80 -27.37 0.57 -0.20
N TRP A 81 -26.49 -0.01 0.61
CA TRP A 81 -25.23 0.62 0.97
C TRP A 81 -24.32 0.86 -0.24
N GLN A 82 -24.37 0.01 -1.27
CA GLN A 82 -23.58 0.19 -2.47
C GLN A 82 -24.03 1.43 -3.24
N GLN A 83 -25.35 1.67 -3.30
CA GLN A 83 -25.88 2.89 -3.90
C GLN A 83 -25.54 4.13 -3.07
N LEU A 84 -25.65 4.03 -1.74
CA LEU A 84 -25.35 5.12 -0.81
C LEU A 84 -23.89 5.60 -0.92
N TYR A 85 -22.94 4.67 -1.08
CA TYR A 85 -21.51 4.97 -1.23
C TYR A 85 -21.05 5.04 -2.69
N GLY A 86 -21.97 5.10 -3.65
CA GLY A 86 -21.63 5.34 -5.05
C GLY A 86 -20.89 4.20 -5.76
N TYR A 87 -21.26 2.95 -5.46
CA TYR A 87 -20.68 1.71 -5.99
C TYR A 87 -19.19 1.53 -5.64
N PRO A 88 -18.87 1.43 -4.33
CA PRO A 88 -17.49 1.28 -3.90
C PRO A 88 -16.87 -0.06 -4.30
N THR A 89 -15.55 -0.12 -4.33
CA THR A 89 -14.78 -1.37 -4.40
C THR A 89 -14.25 -1.68 -3.01
N TRP A 90 -14.45 -2.89 -2.52
CA TRP A 90 -13.92 -3.31 -1.22
C TRP A 90 -13.17 -4.62 -1.35
N GLY A 91 -12.26 -4.90 -0.44
CA GLY A 91 -11.44 -6.09 -0.58
C GLY A 91 -10.42 -6.31 0.52
N PHE A 92 -9.51 -7.22 0.23
CA PHE A 92 -8.40 -7.60 1.10
C PHE A 92 -7.09 -7.34 0.39
N ALA A 93 -6.06 -7.07 1.17
CA ALA A 93 -4.78 -6.73 0.62
C ALA A 93 -3.63 -7.12 1.55
N PHE A 94 -2.48 -7.29 0.93
CA PHE A 94 -1.21 -7.51 1.58
C PHE A 94 -0.30 -6.32 1.32
N TYR A 95 0.46 -5.92 2.33
CA TYR A 95 1.41 -4.82 2.26
C TYR A 95 2.72 -5.23 2.92
N THR A 96 3.85 -4.80 2.37
CA THR A 96 5.16 -4.94 3.03
C THR A 96 6.01 -3.73 2.75
N VAL A 97 6.84 -3.34 3.72
CA VAL A 97 7.71 -2.17 3.62
C VAL A 97 9.11 -2.50 4.10
N ASN A 98 10.09 -1.89 3.47
CA ASN A 98 11.50 -1.98 3.81
C ASN A 98 12.08 -0.56 3.95
N PHE A 99 12.60 -0.26 5.15
CA PHE A 99 13.27 0.99 5.49
C PHE A 99 14.79 0.90 5.39
N PHE A 100 15.33 -0.21 4.88
CA PHE A 100 16.77 -0.50 4.80
C PHE A 100 17.49 -0.48 6.17
N ASN A 101 16.71 -0.57 7.24
CA ASN A 101 17.19 -0.73 8.60
C ASN A 101 16.57 -1.99 9.23
N LEU A 102 16.97 -3.14 8.70
CA LEU A 102 16.50 -4.46 9.11
C LEU A 102 16.79 -4.76 10.58
N ASP A 103 17.86 -4.19 11.14
CA ASP A 103 18.29 -4.47 12.50
C ASP A 103 17.39 -3.82 13.55
N GLU A 104 16.89 -2.62 13.27
CA GLU A 104 16.11 -1.82 14.24
C GLU A 104 14.60 -1.78 13.90
N LEU A 105 14.22 -1.73 12.61
CA LEU A 105 12.82 -1.66 12.17
C LEU A 105 12.27 -3.00 11.67
N GLY A 106 13.14 -3.88 11.16
CA GLY A 106 12.76 -5.13 10.51
C GLY A 106 12.14 -4.91 9.12
N THR A 107 11.31 -5.85 8.68
CA THR A 107 10.52 -5.77 7.43
C THR A 107 9.03 -5.96 7.75
N PRO A 108 8.35 -4.88 8.14
CA PRO A 108 6.95 -4.95 8.53
C PRO A 108 6.08 -5.43 7.36
N SER A 109 5.15 -6.31 7.65
CA SER A 109 4.20 -6.84 6.67
C SER A 109 2.80 -6.80 7.26
N ALA A 110 1.83 -6.34 6.48
CA ALA A 110 0.46 -6.14 6.92
C ALA A 110 -0.53 -6.87 6.03
N ILE A 111 -1.61 -7.32 6.66
CA ILE A 111 -2.84 -7.74 5.98
C ILE A 111 -3.92 -6.75 6.35
N TYR A 112 -4.67 -6.30 5.37
CA TYR A 112 -5.67 -5.27 5.57
C TYR A 112 -6.90 -5.46 4.70
N THR A 113 -8.00 -4.84 5.13
CA THR A 113 -9.17 -4.63 4.30
C THR A 113 -9.19 -3.18 3.83
N PHE A 114 -9.74 -2.94 2.65
CA PHE A 114 -9.88 -1.59 2.11
C PHE A 114 -11.27 -1.37 1.52
N ILE A 115 -11.67 -0.11 1.48
CA ILE A 115 -12.86 0.38 0.77
C ILE A 115 -12.44 1.60 -0.04
N ASN A 116 -12.66 1.55 -1.35
CA ASN A 116 -12.43 2.62 -2.31
C ASN A 116 -13.78 3.12 -2.83
N ALA A 117 -14.09 4.40 -2.66
CA ALA A 117 -15.35 4.98 -3.06
C ALA A 117 -15.16 6.37 -3.70
N PRO A 118 -16.04 6.78 -4.63
CA PRO A 118 -15.97 8.09 -5.26
C PRO A 118 -16.48 9.20 -4.33
N ILE A 119 -15.72 10.28 -4.17
CA ILE A 119 -16.19 11.53 -3.54
C ILE A 119 -17.04 12.34 -4.52
N ILE A 120 -16.54 12.51 -5.75
CA ILE A 120 -17.16 13.35 -6.78
C ILE A 120 -17.15 12.59 -8.11
N LYS A 121 -18.34 12.27 -8.63
CA LYS A 121 -18.54 11.65 -9.95
C LYS A 121 -18.75 12.66 -11.10
N ARG A 122 -18.59 13.96 -10.83
CA ARG A 122 -19.22 15.03 -11.61
C ARG A 122 -18.46 15.46 -12.88
N PHE A 123 -17.24 14.99 -13.11
CA PHE A 123 -16.54 15.29 -14.36
C PHE A 123 -16.69 14.09 -15.29
N ASN A 124 -17.30 14.29 -16.46
CA ASN A 124 -17.65 13.25 -17.44
C ASN A 124 -16.50 12.30 -17.87
N ARG A 125 -15.26 12.57 -17.44
CA ARG A 125 -14.04 11.80 -17.72
C ARG A 125 -13.11 11.63 -16.50
N TRP A 126 -13.44 12.20 -15.33
CA TRP A 126 -12.58 12.18 -14.14
C TRP A 126 -13.40 11.83 -12.90
N SER A 127 -12.91 10.87 -12.12
CA SER A 127 -13.44 10.56 -10.79
C SER A 127 -12.40 10.86 -9.73
N ILE A 128 -12.84 11.49 -8.65
CA ILE A 128 -12.03 11.64 -7.44
C ILE A 128 -12.54 10.59 -6.47
N ASN A 129 -11.64 9.68 -6.09
CA ASN A 129 -11.94 8.60 -5.16
C ASN A 129 -11.16 8.80 -3.87
N TYR A 130 -11.71 8.28 -2.78
CA TYR A 130 -10.99 8.07 -1.53
C TYR A 130 -10.90 6.57 -1.28
N GLU A 131 -9.77 6.14 -0.74
CA GLU A 131 -9.59 4.79 -0.25
C GLU A 131 -9.24 4.85 1.25
N VAL A 132 -9.79 3.92 2.00
CA VAL A 132 -9.48 3.77 3.43
C VAL A 132 -9.17 2.30 3.68
N GLY A 133 -7.98 2.04 4.19
CA GLY A 133 -7.51 0.71 4.57
C GLY A 133 -7.34 0.56 6.08
N PHE A 134 -7.81 -0.55 6.62
CA PHE A 134 -7.62 -0.93 8.03
C PHE A 134 -6.99 -2.31 8.10
N GLY A 135 -5.87 -2.42 8.81
CA GLY A 135 -5.11 -3.67 8.84
C GLY A 135 -4.34 -3.92 10.11
N LEU A 136 -3.75 -5.11 10.15
CA LEU A 136 -2.82 -5.53 11.18
C LEU A 136 -1.45 -5.69 10.54
N THR A 137 -0.45 -5.02 11.12
CA THR A 137 0.95 -5.08 10.70
C THR A 137 1.72 -5.92 11.70
N TYR A 138 2.52 -6.83 11.17
CA TYR A 138 3.37 -7.78 11.88
C TYR A 138 4.83 -7.51 11.52
N ASN A 139 5.74 -8.14 12.26
CA ASN A 139 7.17 -8.16 11.96
C ASN A 139 7.89 -6.81 12.13
N TRP A 140 7.35 -5.96 13.00
CA TRP A 140 8.11 -4.87 13.58
C TRP A 140 9.14 -5.42 14.56
N LYS A 141 10.32 -4.80 14.60
CA LYS A 141 11.23 -4.98 15.74
C LYS A 141 10.90 -3.95 16.80
N PRO A 142 10.31 -4.35 17.95
CA PRO A 142 9.92 -3.42 18.98
C PRO A 142 11.13 -2.85 19.71
N PHE A 143 10.90 -1.77 20.46
CA PHE A 143 11.82 -1.28 21.48
C PHE A 143 12.19 -2.39 22.49
N ASP A 144 13.48 -2.53 22.77
CA ASP A 144 13.97 -3.39 23.86
C ASP A 144 15.22 -2.77 24.48
N LEU A 145 15.22 -2.55 25.80
CA LEU A 145 16.30 -1.87 26.51
C LEU A 145 17.68 -2.52 26.36
N LYS A 146 17.73 -3.84 26.10
CA LYS A 146 18.99 -4.59 26.00
C LYS A 146 19.43 -4.80 24.56
N THR A 147 18.47 -4.99 23.64
CA THR A 147 18.74 -5.47 22.28
C THR A 147 18.41 -4.45 21.19
N ASN A 148 17.45 -3.54 21.43
CA ASN A 148 17.03 -2.51 20.49
C ASN A 148 16.64 -1.19 21.19
N PRO A 149 17.58 -0.53 21.91
CA PRO A 149 17.27 0.62 22.74
C PRO A 149 17.06 1.93 21.96
N TYR A 150 17.46 2.00 20.69
CA TYR A 150 17.30 3.20 19.87
C TYR A 150 15.91 3.30 19.22
N GLN A 151 15.24 2.17 19.06
CA GLN A 151 13.95 2.09 18.38
C GLN A 151 12.80 2.43 19.31
N TYR A 152 12.60 3.71 19.62
CA TYR A 152 11.47 4.17 20.44
C TYR A 152 10.19 4.45 19.64
N ALA A 153 10.22 4.31 18.31
CA ALA A 153 9.09 4.65 17.44
C ALA A 153 7.95 3.62 17.49
N ILE A 154 8.27 2.32 17.66
CA ILE A 154 7.30 1.22 17.66
C ILE A 154 7.54 0.33 18.88
N GLY A 155 6.54 0.24 19.75
CA GLY A 155 6.62 -0.53 20.99
C GLY A 155 6.24 -2.02 20.87
N SER A 156 5.64 -2.44 19.75
CA SER A 156 5.04 -3.77 19.62
C SER A 156 5.40 -4.45 18.31
N TYR A 157 5.59 -5.77 18.35
CA TYR A 157 5.79 -6.61 17.15
C TYR A 157 4.56 -6.59 16.23
N ASN A 158 3.37 -6.49 16.83
CA ASN A 158 2.07 -6.42 16.14
C ASN A 158 1.40 -5.07 16.41
N THR A 159 0.86 -4.46 15.37
CA THR A 159 0.18 -3.16 15.45
C THR A 159 -1.08 -3.14 14.59
N ALA A 160 -2.10 -2.39 15.03
CA ALA A 160 -3.21 -2.03 14.17
C ALA A 160 -2.86 -0.74 13.43
N SER A 161 -3.06 -0.74 12.12
CA SER A 161 -2.54 0.31 11.24
C SER A 161 -3.58 0.74 10.22
N LEU A 162 -3.61 2.05 9.97
CA LEU A 162 -4.24 2.59 8.77
C LEU A 162 -3.30 2.35 7.60
N MET A 163 -3.83 1.78 6.53
CA MET A 163 -3.01 1.44 5.37
C MET A 163 -3.02 2.59 4.38
N PRO A 164 -1.84 3.02 3.91
CA PRO A 164 -1.74 4.02 2.87
C PRO A 164 -2.11 3.43 1.51
N ASP A 165 -2.63 4.31 0.65
CA ASP A 165 -2.88 4.08 -0.77
C ASP A 165 -1.59 4.17 -1.59
#